data_AF-A0A661VGG6-F1
#
_entry.id   AF-A0A661VGG6-F1
#
_cell.length_a   1.000
_cell.length_b   1.000
_cell.length_c   1.000
_cell.angle_alpha   90.00
_cell.angle_beta   90.00
_cell.angle_gamma   90.00
#
_symmetry.space_group_name_H-M   'P 1'
#
loop_
_entity.id
_entity.type
_entity.pdbx_description
1 polymer ?
#
loop_
_entity_poly.entity_id
_entity_poly.type
_entity_poly.pdbx_seq_one_letter_code
_entity_poly.pdbx_strand_id
1 'polypeptide(L)'
;MADLVKLARIAAVEFPDLVVTTTILRDKLRVVLKDGSFIDFWWSAKIPGRFAHHWERTHVDGTIYRHDNMPHARWRGVATFPQHYHDGSSDHVVESYLPVEPPESALRAFLDVARTRVERA
;
A
#
# COMPACT_ATOMS: atom_id res chain seq x y z
N MET A 1 0.98 -11.67 12.72
CA MET A 1 0.63 -11.85 11.29
C MET A 1 -0.58 -10.97 11.02
N ALA A 2 -0.61 -10.24 9.92
CA ALA A 2 -1.73 -9.34 9.62
C ALA A 2 -3.03 -10.14 9.43
N ASP A 3 -4.10 -9.72 10.10
CA ASP A 3 -5.43 -10.30 9.92
C ASP A 3 -6.08 -9.68 8.68
N LEU A 4 -5.94 -10.35 7.53
CA LEU A 4 -6.43 -9.84 6.25
C LEU A 4 -7.96 -9.69 6.22
N VAL A 5 -8.70 -10.50 6.99
CA VAL A 5 -10.17 -10.41 7.07
C VAL A 5 -10.57 -9.14 7.82
N LYS A 6 -9.90 -8.86 8.95
CA LYS A 6 -10.09 -7.61 9.69
C LYS A 6 -9.72 -6.39 8.84
N LEU A 7 -8.59 -6.44 8.13
CA LEU A 7 -8.15 -5.35 7.27
C LEU A 7 -9.11 -5.11 6.10
N ALA A 8 -9.63 -6.17 5.48
CA ALA A 8 -10.66 -6.06 4.45
C ALA A 8 -11.91 -5.35 4.97
N ARG A 9 -12.36 -5.71 6.19
CA ARG A 9 -13.49 -5.05 6.84
C ARG A 9 -13.22 -3.58 7.13
N ILE A 10 -12.02 -3.23 7.62
CA ILE A 10 -11.63 -1.83 7.85
C ILE A 10 -11.69 -1.03 6.56
N ALA A 11 -11.07 -1.54 5.48
CA ALA A 11 -11.09 -0.88 4.18
C ALA A 11 -12.53 -0.65 3.67
N ALA A 12 -13.39 -1.66 3.73
CA ALA A 12 -14.76 -1.56 3.24
C ALA A 12 -15.66 -0.65 4.11
N VAL A 13 -15.48 -0.64 5.44
CA VAL A 13 -16.36 0.08 6.37
C VAL A 13 -15.92 1.53 6.60
N GLU A 14 -14.61 1.78 6.71
CA GLU A 14 -14.07 3.11 7.02
C GLU A 14 -13.80 3.95 5.76
N PHE A 15 -13.74 3.32 4.59
CA PHE A 15 -13.50 3.98 3.30
C PHE A 15 -14.57 3.66 2.23
N PRO A 16 -15.88 3.71 2.53
CA PRO A 16 -16.94 3.36 1.58
C PRO A 16 -17.05 4.35 0.40
N ASP A 17 -16.51 5.55 0.60
CA ASP A 17 -16.40 6.61 -0.40
C ASP A 17 -15.25 6.38 -1.40
N LEU A 18 -14.31 5.49 -1.10
CA LEU A 18 -13.14 5.19 -1.94
C LEU A 18 -13.11 3.74 -2.43
N VAL A 19 -13.46 2.78 -1.57
CA VAL A 19 -13.30 1.34 -1.81
C VAL A 19 -14.54 0.77 -2.48
N VAL A 20 -14.34 0.09 -3.61
CA VAL A 20 -15.40 -0.62 -4.35
C VAL A 20 -15.55 -2.05 -3.86
N THR A 21 -14.44 -2.76 -3.70
CA THR A 21 -14.44 -4.13 -3.21
C THR A 21 -13.07 -4.51 -2.62
N THR A 22 -13.07 -5.56 -1.81
CA THR A 22 -11.86 -6.15 -1.25
C THR A 22 -11.82 -7.64 -1.58
N THR A 23 -10.64 -8.17 -1.87
CA THR A 23 -10.44 -9.60 -2.15
C THR A 23 -9.16 -10.09 -1.51
N ILE A 24 -9.23 -11.18 -0.76
CA ILE A 24 -8.05 -11.84 -0.22
C ILE A 24 -7.52 -12.79 -1.29
N LEU A 25 -6.30 -12.55 -1.75
CA LEU A 25 -5.61 -13.33 -2.78
C LEU A 25 -4.40 -14.02 -2.14
N ARG A 26 -4.57 -15.29 -1.74
CA ARG A 26 -3.56 -16.07 -1.02
C ARG A 26 -3.10 -15.35 0.27
N ASP A 27 -1.98 -14.64 0.21
CA ASP A 27 -1.30 -14.00 1.33
C ASP A 27 -1.34 -12.46 1.26
N LYS A 28 -2.13 -11.88 0.35
CA LYS A 28 -2.35 -10.43 0.25
C LYS A 28 -3.82 -10.04 0.22
N LEU A 29 -4.10 -8.81 0.65
CA LEU A 29 -5.39 -8.15 0.51
C LEU A 29 -5.35 -7.21 -0.69
N ARG A 30 -6.20 -7.44 -1.68
CA ARG A 30 -6.45 -6.47 -2.76
C ARG A 30 -7.64 -5.59 -2.41
N VAL A 31 -7.48 -4.29 -2.55
CA VAL A 31 -8.53 -3.28 -2.40
C VAL A 31 -8.70 -2.58 -3.75
N VAL A 32 -9.86 -2.70 -4.38
CA VAL A 32 -10.19 -2.03 -5.64
C VAL A 32 -10.82 -0.67 -5.32
N LEU A 33 -10.32 0.39 -5.95
CA LEU A 33 -10.74 1.77 -5.71
C LEU A 33 -11.71 2.26 -6.79
N LYS A 34 -12.41 3.36 -6.52
CA LYS A 34 -13.44 3.92 -7.42
C LYS A 34 -12.93 4.38 -8.79
N ASP A 35 -11.67 4.78 -8.91
CA ASP A 35 -11.06 5.13 -10.21
C ASP A 35 -10.67 3.88 -11.04
N GLY A 36 -10.98 2.68 -10.55
CA GLY A 36 -10.64 1.42 -11.20
C GLY A 36 -9.22 0.94 -10.92
N SER A 37 -8.42 1.69 -10.16
CA SER A 37 -7.11 1.23 -9.68
C SER A 37 -7.23 0.25 -8.49
N PHE A 38 -6.11 -0.34 -8.06
CA PHE A 38 -6.13 -1.23 -6.89
C PHE A 38 -4.86 -1.15 -6.04
N ILE A 39 -5.03 -1.38 -4.74
CA ILE A 39 -3.92 -1.52 -3.78
C ILE A 39 -3.84 -2.97 -3.31
N ASP A 40 -2.67 -3.57 -3.47
CA ASP A 40 -2.31 -4.85 -2.89
C ASP A 40 -1.52 -4.63 -1.60
N PHE A 41 -2.09 -5.04 -0.46
CA PHE A 41 -1.41 -5.05 0.83
C PHE A 41 -0.88 -6.46 1.15
N TRP A 42 0.45 -6.58 1.25
CA TRP A 42 1.11 -7.84 1.61
C TRP A 42 2.04 -7.66 2.81
N TRP A 43 1.97 -8.62 3.73
CA TRP A 43 2.92 -8.81 4.84
C TRP A 43 3.51 -10.21 4.73
N SER A 44 4.80 -10.34 4.98
CA SER A 44 5.45 -11.65 4.93
C SER A 44 4.99 -12.54 6.07
N ALA A 45 4.57 -13.76 5.74
CA ALA A 45 4.34 -14.81 6.73
C ALA A 45 5.64 -15.40 7.31
N LYS A 46 6.79 -15.17 6.65
CA LYS A 46 8.08 -15.82 6.99
C LYS A 46 9.07 -14.88 7.65
N ILE A 47 9.09 -13.61 7.24
CA ILE A 47 10.05 -12.61 7.73
C ILE A 47 9.27 -11.58 8.53
N PRO A 48 9.34 -11.57 9.87
CA PRO A 48 8.66 -10.58 10.70
C PRO A 48 8.98 -9.15 10.25
N GLY A 49 7.95 -8.29 10.20
CA GLY A 49 8.08 -6.90 9.79
C GLY A 49 8.33 -6.65 8.29
N ARG A 50 8.54 -7.69 7.46
CA ARG A 50 8.66 -7.53 6.00
C ARG A 50 7.28 -7.28 5.38
N PHE A 51 7.17 -6.24 4.57
CA PHE A 51 5.92 -5.90 3.86
C PHE A 51 6.20 -5.33 2.47
N ALA A 52 5.16 -5.32 1.65
CA ALA A 52 5.12 -4.63 0.37
C ALA A 52 3.66 -4.25 0.07
N HIS A 53 3.40 -2.95 0.02
CA HIS A 53 2.09 -2.39 -0.31
C HIS A 53 2.20 -1.69 -1.65
N HIS A 54 1.45 -2.16 -2.63
CA HIS A 54 1.57 -1.73 -4.01
C HIS A 54 0.24 -1.22 -4.54
N TRP A 55 0.20 0.05 -4.90
CA TRP A 55 -0.90 0.68 -5.61
C TRP A 55 -0.59 0.75 -7.10
N GLU A 56 -1.33 -0.06 -7.86
CA GLU A 56 -1.25 -0.16 -9.31
C GLU A 56 -2.27 0.80 -9.96
N ARG A 57 -1.78 1.80 -10.68
CA ARG A 57 -2.60 2.77 -11.42
C ARG A 57 -2.10 3.01 -12.85
N THR A 58 -1.21 2.16 -13.37
CA THR A 58 -0.62 2.40 -14.69
C THR A 58 -1.68 2.43 -15.80
N HIS A 59 -2.77 1.67 -15.65
CA HIS A 59 -3.92 1.68 -16.57
C HIS A 59 -4.84 2.89 -16.41
N VAL A 60 -4.74 3.63 -15.30
CA VAL A 60 -5.52 4.86 -15.07
C VAL A 60 -4.77 6.07 -15.61
N ASP A 61 -3.52 6.25 -15.20
CA ASP A 61 -2.74 7.45 -15.54
C ASP A 61 -1.22 7.21 -15.67
N GLY A 62 -0.79 5.95 -15.73
CA GLY A 62 0.63 5.61 -15.82
C GLY A 62 1.38 5.64 -14.49
N THR A 63 0.74 6.01 -13.37
CA THR A 63 1.41 6.09 -12.06
C THR A 63 1.42 4.75 -11.30
N ILE A 64 2.42 4.59 -10.43
CA ILE A 64 2.55 3.50 -9.47
C ILE A 64 2.98 4.09 -8.14
N TYR A 65 2.40 3.60 -7.05
CA TYR A 65 2.83 3.97 -5.70
C TYR A 65 3.14 2.73 -4.89
N ARG A 66 4.28 2.67 -4.20
CA ARG A 66 4.67 1.46 -3.48
C ARG A 66 5.46 1.75 -2.23
N HIS A 67 4.91 1.38 -1.08
CA HIS A 67 5.65 1.33 0.18
C HIS A 67 6.13 -0.10 0.42
N ASP A 68 7.44 -0.31 0.49
CA ASP A 68 7.98 -1.58 0.93
C ASP A 68 9.28 -1.39 1.73
N ASN A 69 9.79 -2.48 2.30
CA ASN A 69 11.03 -2.44 3.05
C ASN A 69 12.09 -3.43 2.56
N MET A 70 12.02 -3.90 1.31
CA MET A 70 13.03 -4.79 0.76
C MET A 70 14.39 -4.07 0.75
N PRO A 71 15.46 -4.65 1.33
CA PRO A 71 16.72 -3.94 1.56
C PRO A 71 17.59 -3.90 0.28
N HIS A 72 17.06 -3.33 -0.79
CA HIS A 72 17.78 -3.15 -2.06
C HIS A 72 18.98 -2.24 -1.87
N ALA A 73 20.17 -2.68 -2.28
CA ALA A 73 21.41 -1.93 -2.10
C ALA A 73 21.37 -0.52 -2.70
N ARG A 74 20.64 -0.35 -3.82
CA ARG A 74 20.42 0.93 -4.52
C ARG A 74 19.77 2.00 -3.63
N TRP A 75 18.99 1.60 -2.62
CA TRP A 75 18.21 2.51 -1.77
C TRP A 75 18.80 2.70 -0.37
N ARG A 76 20.03 2.22 -0.12
CA ARG A 76 20.70 2.35 1.19
C ARG A 76 20.88 3.78 1.67
N GLY A 77 20.85 4.76 0.77
CA GLY A 77 20.95 6.19 1.11
C GLY A 77 19.64 6.83 1.59
N VAL A 78 18.50 6.14 1.49
CA VAL A 78 17.20 6.66 1.96
C VAL A 78 17.18 6.68 3.49
N ALA A 79 16.76 7.80 4.10
CA ALA A 79 16.82 7.96 5.56
C ALA A 79 15.99 6.91 6.33
N THR A 80 14.90 6.42 5.73
CA THR A 80 14.03 5.39 6.31
C THR A 80 14.45 3.96 5.96
N PHE A 81 15.62 3.75 5.33
CA PHE A 81 16.08 2.42 4.91
C PHE A 81 16.03 1.42 6.08
N PRO A 82 15.50 0.19 5.87
CA PRO A 82 15.19 -0.43 4.58
C PRO A 82 13.85 -0.02 3.96
N GLN A 83 13.03 0.71 4.71
CA GLN A 83 11.75 1.21 4.23
C GLN A 83 11.94 2.34 3.21
N HIS A 84 11.20 2.26 2.11
CA HIS A 84 11.24 3.26 1.05
C HIS A 84 9.88 3.32 0.34
N TYR A 85 9.68 4.40 -0.41
CA TYR A 85 8.44 4.69 -1.12
C TYR A 85 8.74 5.03 -2.57
N HIS A 86 8.15 4.28 -3.50
CA HIS A 86 8.13 4.61 -4.91
C HIS A 86 6.95 5.57 -5.16
N ASP A 87 7.22 6.82 -5.52
CA ASP A 87 6.21 7.87 -5.68
C ASP A 87 5.96 8.19 -7.15
N GLY A 88 4.89 7.63 -7.71
CA GLY A 88 4.45 7.86 -9.08
C GLY A 88 5.19 7.04 -10.14
N SER A 89 6.40 6.55 -9.86
CA SER A 89 7.16 5.66 -10.75
C SER A 89 8.05 4.70 -9.98
N SER A 90 8.49 3.61 -10.63
CA SER A 90 9.37 2.61 -10.00
C SER A 90 10.76 3.14 -9.64
N ASP A 91 11.25 4.19 -10.32
CA ASP A 91 12.60 4.74 -10.09
C ASP A 91 12.61 6.01 -9.23
N HIS A 92 11.46 6.64 -9.00
CA HIS A 92 11.35 7.79 -8.11
C HIS A 92 11.15 7.30 -6.67
N VAL A 93 12.26 7.07 -5.97
CA VAL A 93 12.27 6.55 -4.59
C VAL A 93 12.58 7.64 -3.58
N VAL A 94 11.72 7.76 -2.58
CA VAL A 94 11.81 8.71 -1.46
C VAL A 94 11.62 8.01 -0.12
N GLU A 95 11.75 8.75 0.97
CA GLU A 95 11.48 8.27 2.33
C GLU A 95 10.04 7.78 2.48
N SER A 96 9.89 6.74 3.30
CA SER A 96 8.60 6.13 3.59
C SER A 96 8.36 6.18 5.09
N TYR A 97 7.39 7.00 5.48
CA TYR A 97 6.94 7.14 6.86
C TYR A 97 5.66 6.37 7.15
N LEU A 98 5.33 5.39 6.29
CA LEU A 98 4.17 4.53 6.51
C LEU A 98 4.32 3.81 7.86
N PRO A 99 3.31 3.84 8.75
CA PRO A 99 3.33 3.09 9.98
C PRO A 99 3.56 1.60 9.71
N VAL A 100 4.46 0.95 10.43
CA VAL A 100 4.75 -0.49 10.23
C VAL A 100 3.82 -1.35 11.07
N GLU A 101 3.47 -0.90 12.28
CA GLU A 101 2.59 -1.59 13.22
C GLU A 101 1.66 -0.59 13.92
N PRO A 102 0.42 -0.99 14.25
CA PRO A 102 -0.22 -2.22 13.80
C PRO A 102 -0.59 -2.16 12.30
N PRO A 103 -0.82 -3.28 11.59
CA PRO A 103 -1.10 -3.31 10.15
C PRO A 103 -2.28 -2.43 9.72
N GLU A 104 -3.25 -2.25 10.62
CA GLU A 104 -4.40 -1.37 10.43
C GLU A 104 -4.00 0.09 10.26
N SER A 105 -2.93 0.55 10.93
CA SER A 105 -2.41 1.91 10.77
C SER A 105 -1.76 2.10 9.41
N ALA A 106 -1.03 1.10 8.92
CA ALA A 106 -0.45 1.10 7.57
C ALA A 106 -1.55 1.15 6.49
N LEU A 107 -2.57 0.31 6.64
CA LEU A 107 -3.73 0.24 5.75
C LEU A 107 -4.43 1.60 5.67
N ARG A 108 -4.80 2.19 6.82
CA ARG A 108 -5.51 3.47 6.87
C ARG A 108 -4.68 4.60 6.27
N ALA A 109 -3.41 4.72 6.68
CA ALA A 109 -2.53 5.77 6.18
C ALA A 109 -2.39 5.72 4.66
N PHE A 110 -2.26 4.51 4.08
CA PHE A 110 -2.13 4.41 2.62
C PHE A 110 -3.47 4.65 1.90
N LEU A 111 -4.60 4.21 2.46
CA LEU A 111 -5.92 4.51 1.91
C LEU A 111 -6.29 5.98 2.01
N ASP A 112 -5.86 6.71 3.05
CA ASP A 112 -6.05 8.15 3.15
C ASP A 112 -5.27 8.89 2.06
N VAL A 113 -4.01 8.52 1.81
CA VAL A 113 -3.24 9.05 0.68
C VAL A 113 -3.97 8.75 -0.63
N ALA A 114 -4.50 7.54 -0.80
CA ALA A 114 -5.23 7.16 -1.99
C ALA A 114 -6.52 7.96 -2.18
N ARG A 115 -7.30 8.15 -1.11
CA ARG A 115 -8.50 8.99 -1.08
C ARG A 115 -8.21 10.38 -1.62
N THR A 116 -7.19 11.05 -1.08
CA THR A 116 -6.84 12.42 -1.49
C THR A 116 -6.42 12.54 -2.96
N ARG A 117 -5.85 11.48 -3.54
CA ARG A 117 -5.38 11.46 -4.93
C ARG A 117 -6.51 11.10 -5.90
N VAL A 118 -7.37 10.16 -5.54
CA VAL A 118 -8.53 9.78 -6.35
C VAL A 118 -9.56 10.91 -6.44
N GLU A 119 -9.77 11.68 -5.37
CA GLU A 119 -10.67 12.85 -5.40
C GLU A 119 -10.18 14.01 -6.29
N ARG A 120 -8.90 14.04 -6.63
CA ARG A 120 -8.26 15.10 -7.43
C ARG A 120 -8.08 14.74 -8.91
N ALA A 121 -8.40 13.49 -9.30
CA ALA A 121 -8.29 12.98 -10.66
C ALA A 121 -9.60 13.19 -11.43
#